data_AF-A0A562SV09-F1
#
_entry.id   AF-A0A562SV09-F1
#
_cell.length_a   1.000
_cell.length_b   1.000
_cell.length_c   1.000
_cell.angle_alpha   90.00
_cell.angle_beta   90.00
_cell.angle_gamma   90.00
#
_symmetry.space_group_name_H-M   'P 1'
#
loop_
_entity.id
_entity.type
_entity.pdbx_description
1 polymer ?
#
loop_
_entity_poly.entity_id
_entity_poly.type
_entity_poly.pdbx_seq_one_letter_code
_entity_poly.pdbx_strand_id
1 'polypeptide(L)'
;MLGMNFIRVMISQRSQRNRSDRSVKLFFLCAFVTLWQSSSAQQKPLILKQDQFKHYVDYFNTMEEPNIEQAIPNVKSWEWMKKNIPLFECPQQNFEEIFYYRWWTLRKHIKKTEKGFVFTEFLVQRSYADKYNLISSGLGHHIYESRWLHDKAYMDNNLQVWYRGNDGKPLKKLRFYSGWNEDAIYNRFLVNGDKNFMLDLLPDLLTNYAAWEAERKRADGLFWQYDVRDAMEETISGGRTEKNPRPSINGYMFGNAKAIAAMAAMKGDADVVALYNRKADSLKQLTQAKLWNSKHTFFEVLKEKGDTAANVKEEIGFIPWYFNLPDTQYSKAWQSLIDTKTFCAPFGITTADRSHPEFRTHGCCKCEWDGAVWPFATAQTLTGMANLLNNYQQDYLADSNYFSLLNTYVESQYYRGRPYIGEYLDEKTGYWLKGDEERSRYYNHSTFNDLIISGLVGLRPRADNTIEVNPLLPDNKWNWFCLDNVLYHGKIVTIVWDKDGLKYKKGKGLSVWVNGKKVASSLKLEKITGKM
;
A
#
# COMPACT_ATOMS: atom_id res chain seq x y z
N MET A 1 -52.45 17.16 49.50
CA MET A 1 -53.52 16.44 48.75
C MET A 1 -53.18 14.95 48.83
N LEU A 2 -53.70 14.20 49.81
CA LEU A 2 -55.03 13.54 49.84
C LEU A 2 -55.19 12.58 48.64
N GLY A 3 -55.45 11.27 48.77
CA GLY A 3 -55.82 10.43 49.92
C GLY A 3 -55.41 8.96 49.64
N MET A 4 -55.05 8.18 50.66
CA MET A 4 -55.92 7.35 51.52
C MET A 4 -56.61 6.17 50.79
N ASN A 5 -56.30 4.94 51.21
CA ASN A 5 -57.31 4.08 51.84
C ASN A 5 -56.69 2.98 52.74
N PHE A 6 -57.25 2.90 53.95
CA PHE A 6 -57.10 1.89 55.02
C PHE A 6 -57.77 0.55 54.59
N ILE A 7 -57.53 -0.62 55.20
CA ILE A 7 -58.14 -1.15 56.46
C ILE A 7 -57.52 -2.56 56.71
N ARG A 8 -56.85 -2.79 57.86
CA ARG A 8 -57.22 -3.64 59.04
C ARG A 8 -57.60 -5.12 58.78
N VAL A 9 -56.76 -6.07 59.24
CA VAL A 9 -56.86 -6.87 60.51
C VAL A 9 -57.89 -8.01 60.47
N MET A 10 -57.43 -9.28 60.59
CA MET A 10 -57.85 -10.16 61.68
C MET A 10 -57.05 -11.48 61.76
N ILE A 11 -56.91 -11.91 63.01
CA ILE A 11 -56.23 -13.08 63.57
C ILE A 11 -57.13 -14.32 63.46
N SER A 12 -56.59 -15.51 63.22
CA SER A 12 -57.16 -16.75 63.78
C SER A 12 -56.14 -17.90 63.79
N GLN A 13 -56.13 -18.61 64.91
CA GLN A 13 -55.21 -19.67 65.30
C GLN A 13 -55.67 -21.08 64.85
N ARG A 14 -54.70 -22.01 64.93
CA ARG A 14 -54.81 -23.46 65.23
C ARG A 14 -55.31 -24.40 64.13
N SER A 15 -54.44 -25.36 63.77
CA SER A 15 -54.55 -26.78 64.20
C SER A 15 -54.09 -27.80 63.15
N GLN A 16 -53.00 -28.50 63.48
CA GLN A 16 -52.71 -29.93 63.24
C GLN A 16 -52.42 -30.51 61.82
N ARG A 17 -51.22 -31.11 61.76
CA ARG A 17 -50.85 -32.46 61.25
C ARG A 17 -51.20 -32.80 59.79
N ASN A 18 -50.18 -32.91 58.94
CA ASN A 18 -49.50 -34.18 58.60
C ASN A 18 -48.61 -34.05 57.36
N ARG A 19 -47.42 -34.65 57.44
CA ARG A 19 -46.62 -35.33 56.39
C ARG A 19 -46.55 -34.70 54.99
N SER A 20 -45.36 -34.22 54.61
CA SER A 20 -44.52 -34.95 53.65
C SER A 20 -43.15 -34.28 53.49
N ASP A 21 -42.12 -35.11 53.57
CA ASP A 21 -40.74 -34.81 53.22
C ASP A 21 -40.62 -34.23 51.81
N ARG A 22 -40.08 -33.01 51.69
CA ARG A 22 -39.26 -32.62 50.55
C ARG A 22 -38.09 -31.78 51.03
N SER A 23 -36.93 -32.41 50.99
CA SER A 23 -35.60 -31.86 51.21
C SER A 23 -35.35 -30.61 50.36
N VAL A 24 -35.17 -29.48 51.02
CA VAL A 24 -34.68 -28.24 50.42
C VAL A 24 -33.20 -28.43 50.10
N LYS A 25 -32.89 -28.71 48.82
CA LYS A 25 -31.54 -28.56 48.28
C LYS A 25 -31.24 -27.07 48.17
N LEU A 26 -30.40 -26.58 49.07
CA LEU A 26 -29.78 -25.26 49.02
C LEU A 26 -28.87 -25.20 47.77
N PHE A 27 -29.38 -24.63 46.67
CA PHE A 27 -28.54 -24.33 45.50
C PHE A 27 -27.70 -23.09 45.82
N PHE A 28 -26.45 -23.31 46.23
CA PHE A 28 -25.40 -22.30 46.12
C PHE A 28 -25.20 -22.01 44.63
N LEU A 29 -25.74 -20.91 44.15
CA LEU A 29 -25.44 -20.37 42.83
C LEU A 29 -24.04 -19.75 42.90
N CYS A 30 -23.00 -20.57 42.77
CA CYS A 30 -21.66 -20.09 42.48
C CYS A 30 -21.67 -19.48 41.08
N ALA A 31 -21.82 -18.16 41.01
CA ALA A 31 -21.56 -17.40 39.78
C ALA A 31 -20.08 -17.52 39.45
N PHE A 32 -19.72 -18.55 38.67
CA PHE A 32 -18.46 -18.59 37.94
C PHE A 32 -18.52 -17.50 36.88
N VAL A 33 -18.04 -16.30 37.22
CA VAL A 33 -17.61 -15.31 36.23
C VAL A 33 -16.37 -15.91 35.58
N THR A 34 -16.57 -16.66 34.49
CA THR A 34 -15.50 -16.99 33.56
C THR A 34 -15.09 -15.70 32.88
N LEU A 35 -14.13 -15.00 33.50
CA LEU A 35 -13.28 -14.05 32.79
C LEU A 35 -12.61 -14.81 31.66
N TRP A 36 -13.20 -14.77 30.47
CA TRP A 36 -12.47 -15.00 29.22
C TRP A 36 -11.46 -13.86 29.10
N GLN A 37 -10.35 -13.99 29.82
CA GLN A 37 -9.11 -13.37 29.39
C GLN A 37 -8.76 -14.05 28.08
N SER A 38 -9.17 -13.43 26.97
CA SER A 38 -8.50 -13.59 25.69
C SER A 38 -7.08 -13.07 25.87
N SER A 39 -6.23 -13.85 26.53
CA SER A 39 -4.79 -13.65 26.50
C SER A 39 -4.36 -13.98 25.07
N SER A 40 -4.54 -13.02 24.16
CA SER A 40 -3.75 -12.98 22.94
C SER A 40 -2.31 -12.76 23.41
N ALA A 41 -1.62 -13.85 23.75
CA ALA A 41 -0.19 -13.81 23.93
C ALA A 41 0.35 -13.08 22.70
N GLN A 42 0.97 -11.92 22.90
CA GLN A 42 1.51 -11.13 21.80
C GLN A 42 2.46 -12.04 21.04
N GLN A 43 2.03 -12.47 19.85
CA GLN A 43 2.77 -13.42 19.04
C GLN A 43 4.07 -12.75 18.65
N LYS A 44 5.19 -13.37 19.02
CA LYS A 44 6.53 -12.82 18.85
C LYS A 44 7.10 -13.19 17.48
N PRO A 45 8.07 -12.43 16.95
CA PRO A 45 8.89 -12.87 15.82
C PRO A 45 9.43 -14.28 16.03
N LEU A 46 9.53 -15.08 14.97
CA LEU A 46 9.98 -16.48 15.07
C LEU A 46 11.51 -16.61 15.14
N ILE A 47 12.22 -15.77 14.39
CA ILE A 47 13.65 -15.87 14.09
C ILE A 47 14.36 -14.58 14.48
N LEU A 48 13.91 -13.45 13.94
CA LEU A 48 14.61 -12.17 14.04
C LEU A 48 14.33 -11.50 15.38
N LYS A 49 15.39 -11.07 16.07
CA LYS A 49 15.25 -10.37 17.35
C LYS A 49 15.28 -8.87 17.09
N GLN A 50 14.19 -8.20 17.42
CA GLN A 50 14.01 -6.76 17.19
C GLN A 50 15.23 -5.93 17.60
N ASP A 51 15.75 -6.13 18.81
CA ASP A 51 16.85 -5.30 19.34
C ASP A 51 18.18 -5.42 18.55
N GLN A 52 18.32 -6.41 17.64
CA GLN A 52 19.46 -6.48 16.72
C GLN A 52 19.45 -5.34 15.70
N PHE A 53 18.29 -4.76 15.38
CA PHE A 53 18.13 -3.73 14.35
C PHE A 53 18.04 -2.31 14.92
N LYS A 54 18.13 -2.15 16.25
CA LYS A 54 18.09 -0.84 16.91
C LYS A 54 19.19 0.10 16.41
N HIS A 55 20.34 -0.45 16.03
CA HIS A 55 21.50 0.30 15.55
C HIS A 55 21.18 1.18 14.33
N TYR A 56 20.27 0.76 13.44
CA TYR A 56 19.80 1.59 12.33
C TYR A 56 19.14 2.87 12.83
N VAL A 57 18.23 2.76 13.80
CA VAL A 57 17.55 3.91 14.39
C VAL A 57 18.50 4.81 15.15
N ASP A 58 19.45 4.23 15.88
CA ASP A 58 20.47 5.00 16.59
C ASP A 58 21.29 5.84 15.60
N TYR A 59 21.69 5.25 14.47
CA TYR A 59 22.34 5.98 13.39
C TYR A 59 21.43 7.07 12.79
N PHE A 60 20.23 6.72 12.31
CA PHE A 60 19.33 7.68 11.64
C PHE A 60 18.95 8.88 12.52
N ASN A 61 18.81 8.66 13.82
CA ASN A 61 18.51 9.73 14.78
C ASN A 61 19.66 10.72 14.96
N THR A 62 20.89 10.34 14.61
CA THR A 62 22.11 11.16 14.80
C THR A 62 22.79 11.59 13.50
N MET A 63 22.41 11.00 12.36
CA MET A 63 23.10 11.22 11.09
C MET A 63 22.88 12.63 10.49
N GLU A 64 21.83 13.32 10.95
CA GLU A 64 21.54 14.72 10.61
C GLU A 64 20.53 15.34 11.61
N GLU A 65 20.50 16.66 11.69
CA GLU A 65 19.59 17.40 12.58
C GLU A 65 18.12 17.09 12.27
N PRO A 66 17.30 16.75 13.29
CA PRO A 66 15.85 16.63 13.12
C PRO A 66 15.26 17.95 12.62
N ASN A 67 14.41 17.90 11.58
CA ASN A 67 13.78 19.10 11.04
C ASN A 67 12.39 19.37 11.66
N ILE A 68 11.44 18.46 11.43
CA ILE A 68 10.04 18.61 11.82
C ILE A 68 9.60 17.34 12.54
N GLU A 69 9.17 17.49 13.78
CA GLU A 69 8.56 16.41 14.56
C GLU A 69 7.03 16.48 14.48
N GLN A 70 6.40 15.30 14.40
CA GLN A 70 4.94 15.17 14.43
C GLN A 70 4.52 14.30 15.63
N ALA A 71 3.60 13.35 15.48
CA ALA A 71 2.99 12.65 16.62
C ALA A 71 3.98 11.83 17.45
N ILE A 72 5.07 11.42 16.83
CA ILE A 72 6.11 10.61 17.45
C ILE A 72 7.42 11.42 17.26
N PRO A 73 8.31 11.52 18.24
CA PRO A 73 9.61 12.18 18.03
C PRO A 73 10.73 11.17 17.70
N ASN A 74 11.89 11.61 17.24
CA ASN A 74 13.03 10.70 16.94
C ASN A 74 13.40 9.86 18.18
N VAL A 75 13.33 10.44 19.38
CA VAL A 75 13.60 9.72 20.64
C VAL A 75 12.62 8.58 20.93
N LYS A 76 11.49 8.50 20.21
CA LYS A 76 10.47 7.44 20.31
C LYS A 76 10.39 6.56 19.06
N SER A 77 11.26 6.78 18.07
CA SER A 77 11.20 6.04 16.80
C SER A 77 11.46 4.54 16.98
N TRP A 78 12.43 4.14 17.81
CA TRP A 78 12.69 2.72 18.06
C TRP A 78 11.54 2.02 18.79
N GLU A 79 11.00 2.63 19.85
CA GLU A 79 9.82 2.09 20.57
C GLU A 79 8.64 1.88 19.61
N TRP A 80 8.41 2.85 18.72
CA TRP A 80 7.37 2.73 17.69
C TRP A 80 7.68 1.62 16.69
N MET A 81 8.91 1.54 16.15
CA MET A 81 9.27 0.54 15.13
C MET A 81 9.14 -0.86 15.71
N LYS A 82 9.67 -1.09 16.92
CA LYS A 82 9.55 -2.35 17.65
C LYS A 82 8.09 -2.81 17.82
N LYS A 83 7.14 -1.88 17.96
CA LYS A 83 5.71 -2.23 18.07
C LYS A 83 5.06 -2.52 16.70
N ASN A 84 5.53 -1.91 15.62
CA ASN A 84 4.72 -1.74 14.41
C ASN A 84 5.22 -2.43 13.16
N ILE A 85 6.52 -2.70 13.02
CA ILE A 85 7.08 -3.09 11.72
C ILE A 85 7.35 -4.60 11.62
N PRO A 86 7.23 -5.17 10.42
CA PRO A 86 7.95 -6.39 10.07
C PRO A 86 9.47 -6.19 10.21
N LEU A 87 10.19 -7.29 10.41
CA LEU A 87 11.66 -7.31 10.46
C LEU A 87 12.19 -7.94 9.20
N PHE A 88 13.29 -7.41 8.68
CA PHE A 88 13.94 -7.92 7.48
C PHE A 88 15.45 -7.98 7.67
N GLU A 89 16.07 -9.05 7.20
CA GLU A 89 17.53 -9.11 7.03
C GLU A 89 17.91 -9.84 5.74
N CYS A 90 19.02 -9.41 5.14
CA CYS A 90 19.60 -10.01 3.95
C CYS A 90 21.12 -9.75 3.92
N PRO A 91 21.92 -10.48 3.11
CA PRO A 91 23.37 -10.29 3.08
C PRO A 91 23.81 -8.99 2.41
N GLN A 92 22.88 -8.20 1.86
CA GLN A 92 23.18 -6.96 1.15
C GLN A 92 22.79 -5.74 2.01
N GLN A 93 23.79 -5.12 2.63
CA GLN A 93 23.61 -4.13 3.69
C GLN A 93 22.71 -2.94 3.32
N ASN A 94 22.81 -2.41 2.10
CA ASN A 94 22.00 -1.24 1.69
C ASN A 94 20.50 -1.59 1.55
N PHE A 95 20.14 -2.82 1.15
CA PHE A 95 18.73 -3.25 1.16
C PHE A 95 18.17 -3.30 2.57
N GLU A 96 18.95 -3.86 3.51
CA GLU A 96 18.55 -3.93 4.91
C GLU A 96 18.45 -2.53 5.53
N GLU A 97 19.43 -1.66 5.31
CA GLU A 97 19.43 -0.28 5.81
C GLU A 97 18.22 0.51 5.29
N ILE A 98 17.96 0.49 3.97
CA ILE A 98 16.85 1.25 3.39
C ILE A 98 15.49 0.70 3.84
N PHE A 99 15.37 -0.61 4.12
CA PHE A 99 14.15 -1.18 4.70
C PHE A 99 13.80 -0.52 6.05
N TYR A 100 14.78 -0.42 6.96
CA TYR A 100 14.57 0.22 8.26
C TYR A 100 14.45 1.75 8.14
N TYR A 101 15.22 2.38 7.25
CA TYR A 101 15.14 3.82 6.99
C TYR A 101 13.75 4.22 6.51
N ARG A 102 13.14 3.47 5.59
CA ARG A 102 11.81 3.79 5.05
C ARG A 102 10.68 3.63 6.05
N TRP A 103 10.80 2.70 7.00
CA TRP A 103 9.89 2.66 8.14
C TRP A 103 10.08 3.86 9.08
N TRP A 104 11.34 4.22 9.35
CA TRP A 104 11.69 5.36 10.19
C TRP A 104 11.22 6.69 9.59
N THR A 105 11.30 6.88 8.28
CA THR A 105 10.79 8.08 7.61
C THR A 105 9.26 8.08 7.56
N LEU A 106 8.58 6.99 7.18
CA LEU A 106 7.12 6.91 7.17
C LEU A 106 6.51 7.32 8.52
N ARG A 107 7.14 6.89 9.62
CA ARG A 107 6.78 7.22 11.00
C ARG A 107 6.75 8.74 11.26
N LYS A 108 7.58 9.54 10.59
CA LYS A 108 7.59 11.01 10.70
C LYS A 108 6.30 11.65 10.17
N HIS A 109 5.60 10.97 9.26
CA HIS A 109 4.39 11.48 8.62
C HIS A 109 3.12 11.20 9.42
N ILE A 110 3.22 10.43 10.49
CA ILE A 110 2.12 10.22 11.44
C ILE A 110 1.91 11.52 12.22
N LYS A 111 0.81 12.20 11.92
CA LYS A 111 0.36 13.41 12.60
C LYS A 111 -0.86 13.10 13.45
N LYS A 112 -0.86 13.58 14.69
CA LYS A 112 -2.03 13.48 15.57
C LYS A 112 -2.92 14.70 15.36
N THR A 113 -4.21 14.47 15.16
CA THR A 113 -5.25 15.49 15.05
C THR A 113 -6.32 15.24 16.10
N GLU A 114 -7.26 16.15 16.25
CA GLU A 114 -8.46 15.97 17.07
C GLU A 114 -9.40 14.87 16.56
N LYS A 115 -9.24 14.41 15.31
CA LYS A 115 -10.01 13.33 14.69
C LYS A 115 -9.26 11.98 14.63
N GLY A 116 -8.03 11.93 15.15
CA GLY A 116 -7.17 10.74 15.13
C GLY A 116 -5.86 10.97 14.36
N PHE A 117 -5.18 9.88 14.01
CA PHE A 117 -3.93 9.94 13.25
C PHE A 117 -4.16 10.12 11.75
N VAL A 118 -3.26 10.85 11.09
CA VAL A 118 -3.24 11.05 9.64
C VAL A 118 -1.81 10.94 9.10
N PHE A 119 -1.66 10.72 7.80
CA PHE A 119 -0.36 10.67 7.11
C PHE A 119 -0.17 11.90 6.21
N THR A 120 0.86 12.70 6.48
CA THR A 120 1.25 13.80 5.61
C THR A 120 2.08 13.31 4.42
N GLU A 121 2.11 14.07 3.33
CA GLU A 121 3.02 13.84 2.19
C GLU A 121 4.32 14.63 2.36
N PHE A 122 4.21 15.94 2.57
CA PHE A 122 5.29 16.83 3.00
C PHE A 122 5.26 17.03 4.52
N LEU A 123 6.42 17.11 5.17
CA LEU A 123 6.50 17.56 6.56
C LEU A 123 6.30 19.08 6.67
N VAL A 124 6.92 19.84 5.76
CA VAL A 124 6.73 21.29 5.67
C VAL A 124 5.29 21.63 5.27
N GLN A 125 4.78 22.76 5.77
CA GLN A 125 3.42 23.21 5.45
C GLN A 125 3.31 23.56 3.95
N ARG A 126 2.26 23.07 3.29
CA ARG A 126 1.97 23.37 1.88
C ARG A 126 0.69 24.21 1.76
N SER A 127 0.76 25.29 1.00
CA SER A 127 -0.37 26.22 0.79
C SER A 127 -1.57 25.57 0.11
N TYR A 128 -1.32 24.52 -0.69
CA TYR A 128 -2.34 23.77 -1.41
C TYR A 128 -2.81 22.50 -0.70
N ALA A 129 -2.32 22.19 0.50
CA ALA A 129 -2.84 21.09 1.30
C ALA A 129 -4.28 21.36 1.80
N ASP A 130 -4.97 20.30 2.22
CA ASP A 130 -6.21 20.39 2.99
C ASP A 130 -5.90 20.58 4.49
N LYS A 131 -6.93 20.48 5.35
CA LYS A 131 -6.82 20.41 6.81
C LYS A 131 -5.68 19.46 7.21
N TYR A 132 -4.95 19.84 8.25
CA TYR A 132 -3.84 19.08 8.83
C TYR A 132 -2.62 18.85 7.91
N ASN A 133 -2.46 19.65 6.86
CA ASN A 133 -1.39 19.51 5.85
C ASN A 133 -1.52 18.25 4.99
N LEU A 134 -2.76 17.81 4.75
CA LEU A 134 -3.05 16.60 3.99
C LEU A 134 -3.11 16.84 2.49
N ILE A 135 -2.48 15.96 1.73
CA ILE A 135 -2.39 16.00 0.26
C ILE A 135 -2.72 14.58 -0.23
N SER A 136 -3.66 14.45 -1.17
CA SER A 136 -4.18 13.14 -1.56
C SER A 136 -3.38 12.43 -2.66
N SER A 137 -2.38 13.08 -3.27
CA SER A 137 -1.61 12.50 -4.37
C SER A 137 -0.92 11.19 -4.00
N GLY A 138 -0.26 11.14 -2.84
CA GLY A 138 0.37 9.92 -2.34
C GLY A 138 -0.55 8.93 -1.62
N LEU A 139 -1.86 9.17 -1.50
CA LEU A 139 -2.72 8.41 -0.56
C LEU A 139 -2.76 6.90 -0.87
N GLY A 140 -2.82 6.53 -2.15
CA GLY A 140 -2.73 5.12 -2.56
C GLY A 140 -1.43 4.46 -2.09
N HIS A 141 -0.29 5.14 -2.26
CA HIS A 141 1.00 4.68 -1.75
C HIS A 141 1.04 4.61 -0.22
N HIS A 142 0.49 5.61 0.49
CA HIS A 142 0.44 5.60 1.96
C HIS A 142 -0.29 4.37 2.48
N ILE A 143 -1.41 4.00 1.86
CA ILE A 143 -2.19 2.81 2.24
C ILE A 143 -1.40 1.53 1.94
N TYR A 144 -0.79 1.42 0.76
CA TYR A 144 0.01 0.25 0.38
C TYR A 144 1.26 0.06 1.25
N GLU A 145 1.95 1.13 1.65
CA GLU A 145 3.11 1.05 2.55
C GLU A 145 2.65 0.74 3.99
N SER A 146 1.65 1.46 4.49
CA SER A 146 1.23 1.34 5.90
C SER A 146 0.35 0.13 6.21
N ARG A 147 -0.15 -0.61 5.22
CA ARG A 147 -0.94 -1.84 5.46
C ARG A 147 -0.16 -2.92 6.22
N TRP A 148 1.17 -2.83 6.24
CA TRP A 148 2.06 -3.73 6.96
C TRP A 148 2.32 -3.33 8.41
N LEU A 149 1.86 -2.14 8.83
CA LEU A 149 1.97 -1.72 10.22
C LEU A 149 1.04 -2.53 11.11
N HIS A 150 1.54 -2.99 12.26
CA HIS A 150 0.76 -3.84 13.17
C HIS A 150 -0.39 -3.08 13.84
N ASP A 151 -0.18 -1.83 14.22
CA ASP A 151 -1.22 -1.00 14.80
C ASP A 151 -2.09 -0.39 13.72
N LYS A 152 -3.25 -1.03 13.49
CA LYS A 152 -4.19 -0.61 12.45
C LYS A 152 -4.76 0.80 12.68
N ALA A 153 -4.73 1.33 13.90
CA ALA A 153 -5.32 2.62 14.25
C ALA A 153 -4.76 3.77 13.41
N TYR A 154 -3.48 3.72 13.02
CA TYR A 154 -2.86 4.77 12.21
C TYR A 154 -3.57 4.96 10.87
N MET A 155 -3.77 3.87 10.11
CA MET A 155 -4.42 3.96 8.81
C MET A 155 -5.95 3.96 8.92
N ASP A 156 -6.53 3.32 9.95
CA ASP A 156 -7.98 3.40 10.20
C ASP A 156 -8.41 4.84 10.43
N ASN A 157 -7.70 5.56 11.30
CA ASN A 157 -7.96 6.97 11.56
C ASN A 157 -7.71 7.81 10.30
N ASN A 158 -6.61 7.59 9.58
CA ASN A 158 -6.30 8.36 8.38
C ASN A 158 -7.42 8.28 7.34
N LEU A 159 -7.93 7.08 7.07
CA LEU A 159 -9.05 6.86 6.14
C LEU A 159 -10.34 7.49 6.67
N GLN A 160 -10.64 7.35 7.96
CA GLN A 160 -11.80 8.02 8.57
C GLN A 160 -11.70 9.55 8.48
N VAL A 161 -10.52 10.14 8.65
CA VAL A 161 -10.32 11.59 8.47
C VAL A 161 -10.51 11.98 7.01
N TRP A 162 -9.90 11.27 6.06
CA TRP A 162 -10.05 11.56 4.63
C TRP A 162 -11.50 11.50 4.14
N TYR A 163 -12.27 10.50 4.58
CA TYR A 163 -13.63 10.26 4.10
C TYR A 163 -14.73 10.90 4.98
N ARG A 164 -14.46 11.19 6.25
CA ARG A 164 -15.48 11.65 7.21
C ARG A 164 -15.01 12.78 8.14
N GLY A 165 -13.77 13.26 7.99
CA GLY A 165 -13.15 14.27 8.86
C GLY A 165 -13.64 15.71 8.66
N ASN A 166 -14.49 15.96 7.67
CA ASN A 166 -15.11 17.27 7.43
C ASN A 166 -16.60 17.23 7.78
N ASP A 167 -16.89 17.21 9.08
CA ASP A 167 -18.27 17.17 9.63
C ASP A 167 -19.07 15.96 9.11
N GLY A 168 -18.46 14.79 9.14
CA GLY A 168 -19.04 13.55 8.63
C GLY A 168 -18.94 13.36 7.12
N LYS A 169 -18.33 14.32 6.40
CA LYS A 169 -18.10 14.28 4.94
C LYS A 169 -16.62 14.13 4.61
N PRO A 170 -16.28 13.77 3.35
CA PRO A 170 -14.89 13.75 2.90
C PRO A 170 -14.21 15.11 3.02
N LEU A 171 -12.89 15.10 3.22
CA LEU A 171 -12.07 16.30 3.09
C LEU A 171 -12.23 16.88 1.67
N LYS A 172 -12.16 18.21 1.58
CA LYS A 172 -12.49 18.95 0.36
C LYS A 172 -11.59 18.58 -0.81
N LYS A 173 -10.35 18.20 -0.54
CA LYS A 173 -9.30 17.89 -1.51
C LYS A 173 -9.03 16.39 -1.64
N LEU A 174 -9.92 15.51 -1.17
CA LEU A 174 -9.77 14.06 -1.39
C LEU A 174 -9.58 13.72 -2.87
N ARG A 175 -10.39 14.32 -3.76
CA ARG A 175 -10.29 14.17 -5.23
C ARG A 175 -9.51 15.30 -5.93
N PHE A 176 -8.66 16.04 -5.20
CA PHE A 176 -7.86 17.11 -5.80
C PHE A 176 -6.74 16.56 -6.70
N TYR A 177 -6.31 15.33 -6.43
CA TYR A 177 -5.45 14.50 -7.27
C TYR A 177 -6.15 13.18 -7.59
N SER A 178 -5.81 12.57 -8.72
CA SER A 178 -6.17 11.19 -9.05
C SER A 178 -5.65 10.22 -7.99
N GLY A 179 -6.34 9.09 -7.79
CA GLY A 179 -5.89 8.06 -6.86
C GLY A 179 -6.66 6.75 -7.02
N TRP A 180 -6.03 5.65 -6.59
CA TRP A 180 -6.58 4.28 -6.59
C TRP A 180 -6.99 3.85 -5.17
N ASN A 181 -7.65 4.75 -4.43
CA ASN A 181 -7.90 4.58 -3.00
C ASN A 181 -8.74 3.35 -2.69
N GLU A 182 -9.77 3.06 -3.49
CA GLU A 182 -10.63 1.90 -3.30
C GLU A 182 -9.85 0.59 -3.48
N ASP A 183 -8.99 0.52 -4.50
CA ASP A 183 -8.06 -0.58 -4.69
C ASP A 183 -7.09 -0.73 -3.51
N ALA A 184 -6.50 0.37 -3.05
CA ALA A 184 -5.56 0.35 -1.94
C ALA A 184 -6.23 -0.11 -0.62
N ILE A 185 -7.46 0.33 -0.34
CA ILE A 185 -8.23 -0.09 0.84
C ILE A 185 -8.56 -1.58 0.78
N TYR A 186 -8.97 -2.09 -0.38
CA TYR A 186 -9.17 -3.52 -0.56
C TYR A 186 -7.88 -4.31 -0.35
N ASN A 187 -6.76 -3.83 -0.92
CA ASN A 187 -5.45 -4.44 -0.76
C ASN A 187 -4.90 -4.37 0.67
N ARG A 188 -5.33 -3.41 1.48
CA ARG A 188 -5.09 -3.40 2.94
C ARG A 188 -5.90 -4.48 3.65
N PHE A 189 -7.17 -4.66 3.28
CA PHE A 189 -7.98 -5.77 3.77
C PHE A 189 -7.34 -7.14 3.46
N LEU A 190 -6.77 -7.31 2.26
CA LEU A 190 -6.06 -8.54 1.90
C LEU A 190 -4.87 -8.85 2.82
N VAL A 191 -4.35 -7.87 3.56
CA VAL A 191 -3.28 -8.04 4.53
C VAL A 191 -3.81 -8.22 5.95
N ASN A 192 -4.70 -7.35 6.43
CA ASN A 192 -5.09 -7.36 7.84
C ASN A 192 -6.34 -8.22 8.14
N GLY A 193 -7.11 -8.60 7.12
CA GLY A 193 -8.36 -9.35 7.26
C GLY A 193 -9.52 -8.57 7.90
N ASP A 194 -9.39 -7.24 8.09
CA ASP A 194 -10.41 -6.41 8.75
C ASP A 194 -11.58 -6.09 7.80
N LYS A 195 -12.41 -7.12 7.58
CA LYS A 195 -13.58 -7.05 6.71
C LYS A 195 -14.58 -6.00 7.19
N ASN A 196 -14.75 -5.85 8.50
CA ASN A 196 -15.75 -4.95 9.07
C ASN A 196 -15.37 -3.49 8.79
N PHE A 197 -14.13 -3.09 9.04
CA PHE A 197 -13.66 -1.74 8.73
C PHE A 197 -13.77 -1.42 7.24
N MET A 198 -13.35 -2.34 6.38
CA MET A 198 -13.42 -2.15 4.93
C MET A 198 -14.87 -2.00 4.44
N LEU A 199 -15.79 -2.86 4.90
CA LEU A 199 -17.20 -2.79 4.49
C LEU A 199 -17.93 -1.57 5.06
N ASP A 200 -17.52 -1.08 6.22
CA ASP A 200 -18.02 0.17 6.80
C ASP A 200 -17.70 1.37 5.89
N LEU A 201 -16.55 1.38 5.22
CA LEU A 201 -16.18 2.43 4.25
C LEU A 201 -16.84 2.28 2.87
N LEU A 202 -17.36 1.11 2.52
CA LEU A 202 -17.87 0.84 1.17
C LEU A 202 -18.89 1.89 0.66
N PRO A 203 -19.84 2.42 1.46
CA PRO A 203 -20.72 3.52 1.01
C PRO A 203 -19.97 4.80 0.61
N ASP A 204 -18.92 5.17 1.36
CA ASP A 204 -18.06 6.33 1.06
C ASP A 204 -17.29 6.11 -0.26
N LEU A 205 -16.81 4.88 -0.48
CA LEU A 205 -16.09 4.47 -1.69
C LEU A 205 -16.97 4.48 -2.94
N LEU A 206 -18.20 3.97 -2.82
CA LEU A 206 -19.21 4.06 -3.90
C LEU A 206 -19.49 5.51 -4.27
N THR A 207 -19.63 6.38 -3.28
CA THR A 207 -19.86 7.82 -3.47
C THR A 207 -18.66 8.49 -4.15
N ASN A 208 -17.44 8.13 -3.73
CA ASN A 208 -16.22 8.69 -4.31
C ASN A 208 -16.05 8.27 -5.78
N TYR A 209 -16.25 6.99 -6.11
CA TYR A 209 -16.20 6.50 -7.49
C TYR A 209 -17.23 7.19 -8.38
N ALA A 210 -18.48 7.30 -7.91
CA ALA A 210 -19.55 7.97 -8.65
C ALA A 210 -19.23 9.44 -8.92
N ALA A 211 -18.59 10.13 -7.97
CA ALA A 211 -18.15 11.50 -8.17
C ALA A 211 -17.03 11.62 -9.21
N TRP A 212 -16.06 10.70 -9.22
CA TRP A 212 -15.06 10.64 -10.30
C TRP A 212 -15.71 10.43 -11.67
N GLU A 213 -16.72 9.56 -11.77
CA GLU A 213 -17.46 9.38 -13.03
C GLU A 213 -18.14 10.67 -13.48
N ALA A 214 -18.84 11.35 -12.57
CA ALA A 214 -19.53 12.61 -12.88
C ALA A 214 -18.57 13.72 -13.31
N GLU A 215 -17.38 13.79 -12.69
CA GLU A 215 -16.42 14.87 -12.91
C GLU A 215 -15.49 14.62 -14.11
N ARG A 216 -15.10 13.36 -14.36
CA ARG A 216 -13.96 13.01 -15.23
C ARG A 216 -14.22 11.97 -16.30
N LYS A 217 -15.39 11.32 -16.34
CA LYS A 217 -15.71 10.36 -17.40
C LYS A 217 -16.13 11.09 -18.67
N ARG A 218 -15.61 10.65 -19.81
CA ARG A 218 -15.96 11.13 -21.14
C ARG A 218 -17.17 10.38 -21.68
N ALA A 219 -17.76 10.93 -22.75
CA ALA A 219 -18.85 10.27 -23.46
C ALA A 219 -18.45 8.91 -24.05
N ASP A 220 -17.18 8.74 -24.44
CA ASP A 220 -16.61 7.48 -24.94
C ASP A 220 -16.35 6.44 -23.82
N GLY A 221 -16.50 6.83 -22.55
CA GLY A 221 -16.34 5.96 -21.38
C GLY A 221 -14.97 6.00 -20.72
N LEU A 222 -13.93 6.57 -21.35
CA LEU A 222 -12.63 6.78 -20.73
C LEU A 222 -12.67 7.92 -19.71
N PHE A 223 -11.74 7.93 -18.78
CA PHE A 223 -11.51 9.03 -17.86
C PHE A 223 -10.43 9.97 -18.40
N TRP A 224 -10.61 11.26 -18.18
CA TRP A 224 -9.61 12.29 -18.48
C TRP A 224 -9.03 12.89 -17.21
N GLN A 225 -7.81 13.40 -17.29
CA GLN A 225 -7.21 14.15 -16.20
C GLN A 225 -6.16 15.15 -16.70
N TYR A 226 -5.99 16.25 -15.97
CA TYR A 226 -4.85 17.15 -16.15
C TYR A 226 -3.59 16.51 -15.55
N ASP A 227 -2.45 16.58 -16.22
CA ASP A 227 -1.21 15.98 -15.73
C ASP A 227 -0.81 16.46 -14.31
N VAL A 228 -0.97 17.75 -14.01
CA VAL A 228 -0.81 18.33 -12.65
C VAL A 228 -1.71 17.66 -11.62
N ARG A 229 -2.89 17.18 -12.03
CA ARG A 229 -3.88 16.49 -11.18
C ARG A 229 -3.63 14.98 -11.07
N ASP A 230 -2.73 14.42 -11.87
CA ASP A 230 -2.09 13.13 -11.56
C ASP A 230 -0.89 13.31 -10.61
N ALA A 231 -0.61 14.54 -10.16
CA ALA A 231 0.62 14.95 -9.47
C ALA A 231 1.87 14.80 -10.34
N MET A 232 1.71 14.98 -11.65
CA MET A 232 2.75 14.77 -12.67
C MET A 232 2.85 15.99 -13.59
N GLU A 233 3.19 17.15 -13.05
CA GLU A 233 3.26 18.36 -13.87
C GLU A 233 4.42 18.36 -14.85
N GLU A 234 4.24 19.03 -15.99
CA GLU A 234 5.26 19.15 -17.04
C GLU A 234 5.62 17.80 -17.69
N THR A 235 4.68 16.87 -17.83
CA THR A 235 4.87 15.66 -18.64
C THR A 235 5.04 16.00 -20.12
N ILE A 236 5.73 15.14 -20.89
CA ILE A 236 5.88 15.31 -22.34
C ILE A 236 4.51 15.16 -23.03
N SER A 237 3.72 14.17 -22.62
CA SER A 237 2.36 14.01 -23.14
C SER A 237 1.45 15.21 -22.84
N GLY A 238 1.81 15.97 -21.79
CA GLY A 238 1.16 17.18 -21.34
C GLY A 238 -0.26 16.96 -20.83
N GLY A 239 -0.91 18.07 -20.48
CA GLY A 239 -2.29 18.04 -20.03
C GLY A 239 -2.64 19.09 -18.99
N ARG A 240 -1.82 20.12 -18.74
CA ARG A 240 -2.09 21.13 -17.71
C ARG A 240 -3.49 21.76 -17.83
N THR A 241 -4.00 21.88 -19.05
CA THR A 241 -5.34 22.39 -19.34
C THR A 241 -6.19 21.48 -20.23
N GLU A 242 -5.65 20.38 -20.74
CA GLU A 242 -6.31 19.50 -21.71
C GLU A 242 -6.94 18.28 -21.03
N LYS A 243 -8.13 17.88 -21.49
CA LYS A 243 -8.85 16.73 -20.94
C LYS A 243 -8.43 15.43 -21.62
N ASN A 244 -7.13 15.14 -21.52
CA ASN A 244 -6.51 13.96 -22.12
C ASN A 244 -6.88 12.68 -21.35
N PRO A 245 -7.34 11.61 -22.02
CA PRO A 245 -7.38 10.29 -21.43
C PRO A 245 -5.98 9.74 -21.21
N ARG A 246 -5.65 9.49 -19.94
CA ARG A 246 -4.30 9.07 -19.52
C ARG A 246 -4.33 7.63 -18.99
N PRO A 247 -3.31 6.79 -19.28
CA PRO A 247 -3.22 5.45 -18.71
C PRO A 247 -3.29 5.42 -17.18
N SER A 248 -2.83 6.48 -16.51
CA SER A 248 -2.93 6.70 -15.06
C SER A 248 -4.36 6.57 -14.53
N ILE A 249 -5.21 7.57 -14.74
CA ILE A 249 -6.58 7.62 -14.18
C ILE A 249 -7.45 6.47 -14.69
N ASN A 250 -7.24 5.99 -15.92
CA ASN A 250 -8.00 4.85 -16.44
C ASN A 250 -7.59 3.53 -15.75
N GLY A 251 -6.30 3.34 -15.47
CA GLY A 251 -5.83 2.23 -14.63
C GLY A 251 -6.38 2.32 -13.21
N TYR A 252 -6.32 3.50 -12.58
CA TYR A 252 -6.82 3.71 -11.21
C TYR A 252 -8.32 3.41 -11.11
N MET A 253 -9.13 3.93 -12.04
CA MET A 253 -10.58 3.70 -12.02
C MET A 253 -10.93 2.24 -12.34
N PHE A 254 -10.15 1.55 -13.18
CA PHE A 254 -10.29 0.11 -13.35
C PHE A 254 -10.04 -0.65 -12.04
N GLY A 255 -8.91 -0.36 -11.36
CA GLY A 255 -8.57 -0.97 -10.07
C GLY A 255 -9.64 -0.73 -9.01
N ASN A 256 -10.08 0.53 -8.88
CA ASN A 256 -11.13 0.92 -7.95
C ASN A 256 -12.46 0.18 -8.22
N ALA A 257 -12.82 -0.01 -9.50
CA ALA A 257 -14.02 -0.76 -9.86
C ALA A 257 -13.92 -2.24 -9.49
N LYS A 258 -12.78 -2.88 -9.77
CA LYS A 258 -12.53 -4.28 -9.38
C LYS A 258 -12.57 -4.44 -7.86
N ALA A 259 -12.00 -3.50 -7.12
CA ALA A 259 -12.00 -3.48 -5.67
C ALA A 259 -13.42 -3.36 -5.11
N ILE A 260 -14.21 -2.38 -5.58
CA ILE A 260 -15.62 -2.23 -5.18
C ILE A 260 -16.42 -3.50 -5.46
N ALA A 261 -16.25 -4.12 -6.63
CA ALA A 261 -16.94 -5.38 -6.95
C ALA A 261 -16.56 -6.49 -5.95
N ALA A 262 -15.29 -6.62 -5.58
CA ALA A 262 -14.85 -7.60 -4.60
C ALA A 262 -15.42 -7.32 -3.19
N MET A 263 -15.43 -6.06 -2.76
CA MET A 263 -16.02 -5.63 -1.49
C MET A 263 -17.54 -5.88 -1.45
N ALA A 264 -18.26 -5.55 -2.52
CA ALA A 264 -19.69 -5.78 -2.66
C ALA A 264 -20.04 -7.29 -2.64
N ALA A 265 -19.21 -8.14 -3.27
CA ALA A 265 -19.39 -9.59 -3.20
C ALA A 265 -19.29 -10.10 -1.75
N MET A 266 -18.38 -9.55 -0.96
CA MET A 266 -18.24 -9.89 0.46
C MET A 266 -19.41 -9.43 1.33
N LYS A 267 -20.15 -8.41 0.88
CA LYS A 267 -21.40 -7.91 1.50
C LYS A 267 -22.64 -8.67 1.01
N GLY A 268 -22.54 -9.43 -0.08
CA GLY A 268 -23.67 -10.11 -0.72
C GLY A 268 -24.50 -9.22 -1.65
N ASP A 269 -23.93 -8.13 -2.15
CA ASP A 269 -24.63 -7.16 -3.02
C ASP A 269 -24.39 -7.48 -4.50
N ALA A 270 -25.20 -8.39 -5.05
CA ALA A 270 -25.04 -8.90 -6.42
C ALA A 270 -25.20 -7.81 -7.50
N ASP A 271 -26.04 -6.80 -7.26
CA ASP A 271 -26.29 -5.71 -8.22
C ASP A 271 -25.06 -4.80 -8.33
N VAL A 272 -24.46 -4.43 -7.19
CA VAL A 272 -23.21 -3.65 -7.17
C VAL A 272 -22.06 -4.47 -7.78
N VAL A 273 -21.97 -5.77 -7.51
CA VAL A 273 -20.98 -6.66 -8.14
C VAL A 273 -21.10 -6.62 -9.66
N ALA A 274 -22.31 -6.84 -10.19
CA ALA A 274 -22.55 -6.87 -11.62
C ALA A 274 -22.26 -5.50 -12.27
N LEU A 275 -22.67 -4.40 -11.62
CA LEU A 275 -22.42 -3.05 -12.10
C LEU A 275 -20.93 -2.73 -12.21
N TYR A 276 -20.17 -2.97 -11.14
CA TYR A 276 -18.76 -2.58 -11.10
C TYR A 276 -17.85 -3.52 -11.91
N ASN A 277 -18.20 -4.80 -12.07
CA ASN A 277 -17.54 -5.64 -13.05
C ASN A 277 -17.75 -5.13 -14.48
N ARG A 278 -18.97 -4.75 -14.88
CA ARG A 278 -19.21 -4.15 -16.21
C ARG A 278 -18.43 -2.86 -16.42
N LYS A 279 -18.31 -2.01 -15.40
CA LYS A 279 -17.49 -0.78 -15.46
C LYS A 279 -16.02 -1.12 -15.69
N ALA A 280 -15.47 -2.08 -14.95
CA ALA A 280 -14.09 -2.54 -15.12
C ALA A 280 -13.86 -3.15 -16.51
N ASP A 281 -14.77 -4.00 -16.99
CA ASP A 281 -14.67 -4.63 -18.31
C ASP A 281 -14.68 -3.58 -19.44
N SER A 282 -15.55 -2.57 -19.32
CA SER A 282 -15.60 -1.45 -20.28
C SER A 282 -14.29 -0.65 -20.28
N LEU A 283 -13.74 -0.33 -19.11
CA LEU A 283 -12.46 0.39 -19.01
C LEU A 283 -11.29 -0.42 -19.53
N LYS A 284 -11.26 -1.74 -19.28
CA LYS A 284 -10.25 -2.63 -19.83
C LYS A 284 -10.28 -2.60 -21.36
N GLN A 285 -11.44 -2.81 -21.96
CA GLN A 285 -11.61 -2.80 -23.41
C GLN A 285 -11.20 -1.46 -24.02
N LEU A 286 -11.66 -0.33 -23.45
CA LEU A 286 -11.34 1.00 -23.95
C LEU A 286 -9.86 1.33 -23.80
N THR A 287 -9.24 1.02 -22.66
CA THR A 287 -7.81 1.24 -22.43
C THR A 287 -6.97 0.49 -23.47
N GLN A 288 -7.28 -0.79 -23.70
CA GLN A 288 -6.61 -1.63 -24.71
C GLN A 288 -6.83 -1.15 -26.14
N ALA A 289 -8.04 -0.68 -26.48
CA ALA A 289 -8.38 -0.28 -27.83
C ALA A 289 -7.93 1.14 -28.19
N LYS A 290 -7.90 2.05 -27.22
CA LYS A 290 -7.72 3.50 -27.46
C LYS A 290 -6.41 4.05 -26.92
N LEU A 291 -5.89 3.51 -25.82
CA LEU A 291 -4.63 4.00 -25.24
C LEU A 291 -3.42 3.20 -25.72
N TRP A 292 -3.62 2.07 -26.40
CA TRP A 292 -2.51 1.31 -26.99
C TRP A 292 -2.04 1.92 -28.31
N ASN A 293 -0.82 2.42 -28.34
CA ASN A 293 -0.13 2.83 -29.55
C ASN A 293 0.58 1.63 -30.17
N SER A 294 0.06 1.10 -31.29
CA SER A 294 0.64 -0.07 -31.95
C SER A 294 2.01 0.19 -32.59
N LYS A 295 2.32 1.44 -32.99
CA LYS A 295 3.62 1.80 -33.56
C LYS A 295 4.72 1.75 -32.50
N HIS A 296 4.42 2.23 -31.30
CA HIS A 296 5.35 2.22 -30.17
C HIS A 296 5.26 0.94 -29.34
N THR A 297 4.22 0.11 -29.56
CA THR A 297 3.93 -1.09 -28.76
C THR A 297 3.84 -0.73 -27.28
N PHE A 298 3.05 0.30 -26.96
CA PHE A 298 3.01 0.88 -25.62
C PHE A 298 1.66 1.55 -25.31
N PHE A 299 1.30 1.62 -24.02
CA PHE A 299 0.14 2.42 -23.58
C PHE A 299 0.54 3.88 -23.42
N GLU A 300 -0.16 4.77 -24.11
CA GLU A 300 0.16 6.19 -24.18
C GLU A 300 -1.06 7.04 -23.86
N VAL A 301 -0.80 8.30 -23.55
CA VAL A 301 -1.86 9.31 -23.42
C VAL A 301 -2.52 9.53 -24.76
N LEU A 302 -3.85 9.58 -24.75
CA LEU A 302 -4.66 10.00 -25.88
C LEU A 302 -4.91 11.50 -25.78
N LYS A 303 -4.66 12.24 -26.87
CA LYS A 303 -4.89 13.69 -26.90
C LYS A 303 -6.38 13.98 -27.02
N GLU A 304 -6.85 14.98 -26.25
CA GLU A 304 -8.25 15.43 -26.26
C GLU A 304 -8.71 15.80 -27.68
N LYS A 305 -7.82 16.44 -28.45
CA LYS A 305 -8.05 16.82 -29.84
C LYS A 305 -7.52 15.72 -30.77
N GLY A 306 -8.41 15.17 -31.60
CA GLY A 306 -8.03 14.35 -32.75
C GLY A 306 -7.97 12.84 -32.54
N ASP A 307 -8.25 12.33 -31.33
CA ASP A 307 -8.19 10.88 -31.01
C ASP A 307 -6.82 10.26 -31.40
N THR A 308 -5.74 11.03 -31.22
CA THR A 308 -4.37 10.63 -31.54
C THR A 308 -3.56 10.36 -30.27
N ALA A 309 -2.67 9.38 -30.33
CA ALA A 309 -1.68 9.17 -29.28
C ALA A 309 -0.76 10.39 -29.13
N ALA A 310 -0.28 10.62 -27.92
CA ALA A 310 0.73 11.63 -27.63
C ALA A 310 2.09 11.32 -28.30
N ASN A 311 2.30 10.09 -28.77
CA ASN A 311 3.51 9.61 -29.41
C ASN A 311 4.75 9.71 -28.51
N VAL A 312 4.56 9.45 -27.21
CA VAL A 312 5.62 9.36 -26.22
C VAL A 312 5.31 8.23 -25.26
N LYS A 313 6.32 7.41 -24.95
CA LYS A 313 6.24 6.41 -23.90
C LYS A 313 6.63 7.07 -22.58
N GLU A 314 5.75 6.97 -21.59
CA GLU A 314 5.94 7.48 -20.23
C GLU A 314 5.63 6.37 -19.22
N GLU A 315 6.20 6.40 -18.02
CA GLU A 315 6.01 5.35 -17.00
C GLU A 315 4.54 5.08 -16.67
N ILE A 316 3.67 6.10 -16.85
CA ILE A 316 2.22 5.93 -16.68
C ILE A 316 1.65 4.83 -17.60
N GLY A 317 2.29 4.53 -18.73
CA GLY A 317 1.91 3.41 -19.60
C GLY A 317 2.08 2.04 -18.97
N PHE A 318 2.85 1.90 -17.87
CA PHE A 318 2.95 0.67 -17.09
C PHE A 318 1.87 0.55 -15.99
N ILE A 319 1.20 1.64 -15.63
CA ILE A 319 0.17 1.66 -14.58
C ILE A 319 -0.97 0.64 -14.81
N PRO A 320 -1.44 0.35 -16.04
CA PRO A 320 -2.45 -0.71 -16.24
C PRO A 320 -2.10 -2.05 -15.56
N TRP A 321 -0.83 -2.46 -15.54
CA TRP A 321 -0.40 -3.69 -14.88
C TRP A 321 -0.37 -3.61 -13.35
N TYR A 322 -0.33 -2.41 -12.76
CA TYR A 322 -0.54 -2.23 -11.32
C TYR A 322 -1.85 -2.90 -10.88
N PHE A 323 -2.86 -2.91 -11.75
CA PHE A 323 -4.19 -3.45 -11.47
C PHE A 323 -4.49 -4.76 -12.18
N ASN A 324 -3.52 -5.37 -12.88
CA ASN A 324 -3.73 -6.54 -13.74
C ASN A 324 -4.78 -6.29 -14.84
N LEU A 325 -4.80 -5.08 -15.40
CA LEU A 325 -5.77 -4.67 -16.43
C LEU A 325 -5.51 -5.35 -17.78
N PRO A 326 -4.30 -5.24 -18.39
CA PRO A 326 -4.11 -5.65 -19.78
C PRO A 326 -4.23 -7.17 -19.97
N ASP A 327 -4.55 -7.60 -21.18
CA ASP A 327 -4.33 -8.96 -21.64
C ASP A 327 -2.84 -9.24 -21.90
N THR A 328 -2.44 -10.51 -21.87
CA THR A 328 -1.04 -10.93 -21.97
C THR A 328 -0.30 -10.45 -23.21
N GLN A 329 -1.00 -10.27 -24.34
CA GLN A 329 -0.39 -9.79 -25.60
C GLN A 329 0.25 -8.39 -25.48
N TYR A 330 -0.18 -7.57 -24.52
CA TYR A 330 0.36 -6.23 -24.31
C TYR A 330 1.69 -6.24 -23.53
N SER A 331 2.08 -7.37 -22.94
CA SER A 331 3.28 -7.50 -22.11
C SER A 331 4.58 -7.14 -22.84
N LYS A 332 4.57 -7.10 -24.17
CA LYS A 332 5.71 -6.65 -24.98
C LYS A 332 6.19 -5.23 -24.64
N ALA A 333 5.30 -4.37 -24.14
CA ALA A 333 5.63 -3.01 -23.71
C ALA A 333 6.80 -2.96 -22.70
N TRP A 334 6.92 -3.98 -21.85
CA TRP A 334 7.94 -4.07 -20.81
C TRP A 334 9.37 -4.19 -21.33
N GLN A 335 9.58 -4.55 -22.60
CA GLN A 335 10.91 -4.50 -23.21
C GLN A 335 11.50 -3.08 -23.17
N SER A 336 10.65 -2.04 -23.29
CA SER A 336 11.10 -0.66 -23.16
C SER A 336 11.57 -0.33 -21.75
N LEU A 337 11.10 -1.03 -20.70
CA LEU A 337 11.50 -0.69 -19.33
C LEU A 337 12.99 -0.94 -19.10
N ILE A 338 13.49 -2.06 -19.61
CA ILE A 338 14.86 -2.53 -19.38
C ILE A 338 15.85 -2.06 -20.44
N ASP A 339 15.38 -1.38 -21.49
CA ASP A 339 16.24 -0.79 -22.50
C ASP A 339 16.87 0.52 -21.97
N THR A 340 18.21 0.56 -22.00
CA THR A 340 19.01 1.71 -21.57
C THR A 340 18.89 2.94 -22.47
N LYS A 341 18.23 2.82 -23.63
CA LYS A 341 17.89 3.96 -24.50
C LYS A 341 16.56 4.61 -24.14
N THR A 342 15.71 3.91 -23.40
CA THR A 342 14.34 4.34 -23.10
C THR A 342 14.18 4.64 -21.62
N PHE A 343 13.86 3.68 -20.75
CA PHE A 343 13.52 3.96 -19.35
C PHE A 343 14.63 3.60 -18.35
N CYS A 344 15.49 2.63 -18.68
CA CYS A 344 16.51 2.13 -17.76
C CYS A 344 17.69 3.12 -17.70
N ALA A 345 17.75 3.94 -16.65
CA ALA A 345 18.80 4.92 -16.45
C ALA A 345 19.76 4.53 -15.31
N PRO A 346 20.97 5.11 -15.26
CA PRO A 346 21.95 4.79 -14.22
C PRO A 346 21.43 4.87 -12.78
N PHE A 347 20.54 5.82 -12.48
CA PHE A 347 19.98 6.03 -11.13
C PHE A 347 18.48 5.79 -11.02
N GLY A 348 17.86 5.08 -11.97
CA GLY A 348 16.50 4.58 -11.80
C GLY A 348 15.71 4.44 -13.09
N ILE A 349 14.40 4.50 -12.96
CA ILE A 349 13.44 4.45 -14.06
C ILE A 349 13.01 5.88 -14.37
N THR A 350 13.24 6.33 -15.59
CA THR A 350 12.83 7.68 -16.02
C THR A 350 11.33 7.75 -16.26
N THR A 351 10.69 8.87 -15.92
CA THR A 351 9.24 9.02 -16.14
C THR A 351 8.84 9.07 -17.62
N ALA A 352 9.80 9.33 -18.52
CA ALA A 352 9.61 9.39 -19.96
C ALA A 352 10.74 8.67 -20.71
N ASP A 353 10.48 8.28 -21.96
CA ASP A 353 11.47 7.69 -22.87
C ASP A 353 12.65 8.64 -23.11
N ARG A 354 13.85 8.22 -22.70
CA ARG A 354 15.12 8.97 -22.85
C ARG A 354 15.52 9.27 -24.29
N SER A 355 14.98 8.54 -25.25
CA SER A 355 15.23 8.78 -26.68
C SER A 355 14.27 9.83 -27.29
N HIS A 356 13.24 10.24 -26.55
CA HIS A 356 12.28 11.24 -27.03
C HIS A 356 12.94 12.64 -27.12
N PRO A 357 12.71 13.42 -28.20
CA PRO A 357 13.35 14.73 -28.38
C PRO A 357 13.05 15.76 -27.28
N GLU A 358 11.91 15.63 -26.62
CA GLU A 358 11.47 16.51 -25.52
C GLU A 358 11.88 16.01 -24.12
N PHE A 359 12.67 14.93 -24.03
CA PHE A 359 13.14 14.39 -22.75
C PHE A 359 13.95 15.44 -21.96
N ARG A 360 13.47 15.79 -20.76
CA ARG A 360 14.05 16.78 -19.84
C ARG A 360 14.31 18.16 -20.48
N THR A 361 13.33 18.65 -21.25
CA THR A 361 13.37 19.95 -21.93
C THR A 361 12.58 21.06 -21.24
N HIS A 362 11.74 20.74 -20.25
CA HIS A 362 10.91 21.69 -19.51
C HIS A 362 11.66 22.44 -18.40
N GLY A 363 12.99 22.43 -18.46
CA GLY A 363 13.88 23.05 -17.49
C GLY A 363 14.26 22.11 -16.36
N CYS A 364 14.71 22.69 -15.24
CA CYS A 364 15.01 21.91 -14.05
C CYS A 364 14.52 22.58 -12.78
N CYS A 365 14.28 21.64 -11.87
CA CYS A 365 14.39 21.75 -10.44
C CYS A 365 13.10 22.32 -9.82
N LYS A 366 12.00 22.34 -10.58
CA LYS A 366 10.66 22.80 -10.19
C LYS A 366 9.59 21.71 -10.23
N CYS A 367 10.00 20.45 -10.12
CA CYS A 367 9.13 19.25 -10.07
C CYS A 367 8.61 18.79 -11.45
N GLU A 368 9.48 18.78 -12.46
CA GLU A 368 9.15 18.36 -13.83
C GLU A 368 9.08 16.83 -13.98
N TRP A 369 8.13 16.34 -14.79
CA TRP A 369 7.88 14.92 -15.05
C TRP A 369 8.22 14.46 -16.48
N ASP A 370 8.90 15.29 -17.26
CA ASP A 370 9.35 15.02 -18.63
C ASP A 370 10.60 14.14 -18.74
N GLY A 371 10.99 13.42 -17.67
CA GLY A 371 12.03 12.40 -17.78
C GLY A 371 12.88 12.13 -16.54
N ALA A 372 12.84 12.97 -15.51
CA ALA A 372 13.55 12.70 -14.26
C ALA A 372 13.05 11.40 -13.59
N VAL A 373 13.80 10.87 -12.62
CA VAL A 373 13.38 9.68 -11.86
C VAL A 373 12.54 10.15 -10.67
N TRP A 374 11.29 9.67 -10.61
CA TRP A 374 10.37 9.94 -9.51
C TRP A 374 10.12 8.66 -8.71
N PRO A 375 10.42 8.62 -7.40
CA PRO A 375 10.09 7.48 -6.54
C PRO A 375 8.62 7.07 -6.58
N PHE A 376 7.70 8.03 -6.79
CA PHE A 376 6.28 7.77 -7.02
C PHE A 376 6.07 6.86 -8.24
N ALA A 377 6.59 7.24 -9.41
CA ALA A 377 6.47 6.47 -10.64
C ALA A 377 7.22 5.14 -10.56
N THR A 378 8.46 5.16 -10.05
CA THR A 378 9.27 3.96 -9.82
C THR A 378 8.51 2.92 -8.98
N ALA A 379 7.82 3.36 -7.92
CA ALA A 379 6.99 2.48 -7.11
C ALA A 379 5.79 1.91 -7.88
N GLN A 380 5.10 2.72 -8.68
CA GLN A 380 3.99 2.24 -9.51
C GLN A 380 4.46 1.22 -10.55
N THR A 381 5.57 1.52 -11.24
CA THR A 381 6.18 0.65 -12.24
C THR A 381 6.64 -0.67 -11.64
N LEU A 382 7.32 -0.66 -10.49
CA LEU A 382 7.77 -1.88 -9.82
C LEU A 382 6.61 -2.72 -9.26
N THR A 383 5.53 -2.11 -8.78
CA THR A 383 4.31 -2.85 -8.42
C THR A 383 3.68 -3.51 -9.65
N GLY A 384 3.55 -2.78 -10.76
CA GLY A 384 3.07 -3.33 -12.04
C GLY A 384 3.95 -4.47 -12.56
N MET A 385 5.27 -4.34 -12.42
CA MET A 385 6.23 -5.36 -12.82
C MET A 385 6.13 -6.62 -11.95
N ALA A 386 5.97 -6.46 -10.64
CA ALA A 386 5.74 -7.58 -9.74
C ALA A 386 4.46 -8.33 -10.11
N ASN A 387 3.40 -7.61 -10.48
CA ASN A 387 2.16 -8.22 -10.97
C ASN A 387 2.34 -8.94 -12.30
N LEU A 388 3.06 -8.33 -13.25
CA LEU A 388 3.42 -8.98 -14.52
C LEU A 388 4.08 -10.34 -14.25
N LEU A 389 5.15 -10.36 -13.46
CA LEU A 389 5.94 -11.56 -13.19
C LEU A 389 5.17 -12.63 -12.39
N ASN A 390 4.09 -12.25 -11.71
CA ASN A 390 3.30 -13.18 -10.89
C ASN A 390 2.04 -13.72 -11.59
N ASN A 391 1.43 -12.90 -12.45
CA ASN A 391 0.05 -13.12 -12.92
C ASN A 391 -0.04 -13.26 -14.45
N TYR A 392 1.07 -13.06 -15.18
CA TYR A 392 1.12 -13.13 -16.63
C TYR A 392 2.12 -14.16 -17.10
N GLN A 393 1.77 -14.88 -18.17
CA GLN A 393 2.72 -15.70 -18.93
C GLN A 393 3.42 -14.81 -19.94
N GLN A 394 4.72 -14.60 -19.79
CA GLN A 394 5.48 -13.69 -20.65
C GLN A 394 6.97 -14.03 -20.62
N ASP A 395 7.70 -13.64 -21.67
CA ASP A 395 9.13 -13.93 -21.84
C ASP A 395 9.98 -12.66 -21.97
N TYR A 396 9.44 -11.49 -21.62
CA TYR A 396 10.09 -10.19 -21.81
C TYR A 396 10.95 -9.76 -20.62
N LEU A 397 10.52 -10.12 -19.41
CA LEU A 397 11.20 -9.78 -18.16
C LEU A 397 11.43 -11.03 -17.32
N ALA A 398 12.47 -10.98 -16.50
CA ALA A 398 12.79 -11.95 -15.46
C ALA A 398 12.89 -11.28 -14.08
N ASP A 399 12.96 -12.11 -13.04
CA ASP A 399 13.28 -11.70 -11.66
C ASP A 399 14.56 -10.84 -11.58
N SER A 400 15.57 -11.13 -12.39
CA SER A 400 16.83 -10.37 -12.48
C SER A 400 16.60 -8.91 -12.90
N ASN A 401 15.63 -8.66 -13.77
CA ASN A 401 15.25 -7.30 -14.12
C ASN A 401 14.60 -6.58 -12.94
N TYR A 402 13.69 -7.25 -12.22
CA TYR A 402 13.01 -6.67 -11.05
C TYR A 402 14.01 -6.32 -9.97
N PHE A 403 14.90 -7.27 -9.64
CA PHE A 403 15.96 -7.07 -8.67
C PHE A 403 16.90 -5.94 -9.08
N SER A 404 17.32 -5.87 -10.34
CA SER A 404 18.21 -4.82 -10.82
C SER A 404 17.60 -3.43 -10.62
N LEU A 405 16.35 -3.23 -11.02
CA LEU A 405 15.68 -1.93 -10.89
C LEU A 405 15.40 -1.57 -9.42
N LEU A 406 15.02 -2.56 -8.59
CA LEU A 406 14.85 -2.35 -7.16
C LEU A 406 16.19 -2.03 -6.46
N ASN A 407 17.30 -2.66 -6.89
CA ASN A 407 18.64 -2.33 -6.40
C ASN A 407 19.03 -0.90 -6.75
N THR A 408 18.75 -0.44 -7.97
CA THR A 408 18.98 0.96 -8.34
C THR A 408 18.10 1.92 -7.53
N TYR A 409 16.86 1.52 -7.19
CA TYR A 409 16.01 2.32 -6.30
C TYR A 409 16.54 2.34 -4.85
N VAL A 410 17.18 1.27 -4.36
CA VAL A 410 17.92 1.28 -3.09
C VAL A 410 19.09 2.25 -3.17
N GLU A 411 19.91 2.17 -4.23
CA GLU A 411 21.10 3.01 -4.41
C GLU A 411 20.79 4.49 -4.62
N SER A 412 19.66 4.83 -5.24
CA SER A 412 19.25 6.22 -5.44
C SER A 412 18.77 6.90 -4.16
N GLN A 413 18.39 6.12 -3.14
CA GLN A 413 17.92 6.62 -1.85
C GLN A 413 19.06 6.97 -0.90
N TYR A 414 20.09 7.63 -1.42
CA TYR A 414 21.18 8.23 -0.66
C TYR A 414 21.44 9.66 -1.11
N TYR A 415 21.79 10.52 -0.16
CA TYR A 415 22.24 11.89 -0.41
C TYR A 415 23.30 12.27 0.61
N ARG A 416 24.41 12.84 0.15
CA ARG A 416 25.59 13.16 0.99
C ARG A 416 26.09 11.96 1.82
N GLY A 417 26.05 10.76 1.22
CA GLY A 417 26.53 9.52 1.85
C GLY A 417 25.62 8.94 2.92
N ARG A 418 24.38 9.41 3.06
CA ARG A 418 23.40 8.93 4.04
C ARG A 418 22.08 8.54 3.37
N PRO A 419 21.31 7.60 3.94
CA PRO A 419 19.96 7.29 3.47
C PRO A 419 19.12 8.56 3.33
N TYR A 420 18.45 8.69 2.18
CA TYR A 420 17.67 9.86 1.82
C TYR A 420 16.49 9.46 0.93
N ILE A 421 15.32 10.04 1.18
CA ILE A 421 14.17 9.92 0.26
C ILE A 421 13.62 11.32 0.05
N GLY A 422 13.65 11.77 -1.20
CA GLY A 422 13.20 13.10 -1.61
C GLY A 422 12.14 13.07 -2.69
N GLU A 423 11.90 14.24 -3.29
CA GLU A 423 10.88 14.40 -4.32
C GLU A 423 11.23 13.65 -5.60
N TYR A 424 12.38 13.96 -6.21
CA TYR A 424 12.81 13.41 -7.49
C TYR A 424 14.31 13.66 -7.72
N LEU A 425 14.91 12.88 -8.62
CA LEU A 425 16.34 12.91 -8.87
C LEU A 425 16.70 12.84 -10.36
N ASP A 426 17.91 13.29 -10.66
CA ASP A 426 18.53 13.22 -11.97
C ASP A 426 18.88 11.77 -12.34
N GLU A 427 18.46 11.33 -13.51
CA GLU A 427 18.56 9.92 -13.93
C GLU A 427 19.98 9.44 -14.19
N LYS A 428 20.91 10.36 -14.48
CA LYS A 428 22.31 10.06 -14.82
C LYS A 428 23.22 10.15 -13.61
N THR A 429 23.01 11.16 -12.78
CA THR A 429 23.94 11.53 -11.70
C THR A 429 23.47 11.09 -10.32
N GLY A 430 22.19 10.76 -10.16
CA GLY A 430 21.61 10.46 -8.85
C GLY A 430 21.39 11.69 -7.97
N TYR A 431 21.62 12.90 -8.51
CA TYR A 431 21.43 14.13 -7.75
C TYR A 431 19.96 14.38 -7.46
N TRP A 432 19.60 14.45 -6.18
CA TRP A 432 18.27 14.88 -5.74
C TRP A 432 18.05 16.34 -6.12
N LEU A 433 17.09 16.59 -7.02
CA LEU A 433 16.98 17.83 -7.81
C LEU A 433 16.55 19.05 -7.00
N LYS A 434 16.13 18.86 -5.74
CA LYS A 434 15.89 19.94 -4.77
C LYS A 434 17.09 20.27 -3.89
N GLY A 435 18.21 19.59 -4.08
CA GLY A 435 19.42 19.77 -3.28
C GLY A 435 19.15 19.67 -1.79
N ASP A 436 19.60 20.67 -1.03
CA ASP A 436 19.43 20.76 0.42
C ASP A 436 18.10 21.40 0.86
N GLU A 437 17.15 21.67 -0.06
CA GLU A 437 15.86 22.27 0.32
C GLU A 437 15.10 21.34 1.29
N GLU A 438 14.73 21.89 2.45
CA GLU A 438 14.08 21.15 3.54
C GLU A 438 12.80 20.42 3.11
N ARG A 439 12.06 20.97 2.14
CA ARG A 439 10.81 20.39 1.63
C ARG A 439 10.95 18.95 1.15
N SER A 440 12.11 18.58 0.61
CA SER A 440 12.33 17.23 0.09
C SER A 440 12.76 16.23 1.16
N ARG A 441 13.19 16.67 2.35
CA ARG A 441 13.67 15.74 3.36
C ARG A 441 12.54 14.82 3.83
N TYR A 442 12.79 13.51 3.75
CA TYR A 442 11.90 12.44 4.20
C TYR A 442 10.58 12.37 3.43
N TYR A 443 10.56 12.70 2.15
CA TYR A 443 9.32 12.80 1.38
C TYR A 443 8.49 11.50 1.37
N ASN A 444 7.20 11.58 1.73
CA ASN A 444 6.29 10.43 1.79
C ASN A 444 5.36 10.41 0.58
N HIS A 445 5.89 9.98 -0.56
CA HIS A 445 5.18 9.99 -1.84
C HIS A 445 5.40 8.71 -2.66
N SER A 446 5.91 7.65 -2.04
CA SER A 446 6.16 6.39 -2.71
C SER A 446 6.09 5.22 -1.73
N THR A 447 5.92 4.01 -2.26
CA THR A 447 6.20 2.79 -1.50
C THR A 447 7.67 2.38 -1.66
N PHE A 448 8.15 1.56 -0.74
CA PHE A 448 9.40 0.82 -0.87
C PHE A 448 9.30 -0.51 -0.12
N ASN A 449 8.90 -0.47 1.15
CA ASN A 449 8.80 -1.69 1.95
C ASN A 449 7.68 -2.60 1.47
N ASP A 450 6.61 -2.06 0.87
CA ASP A 450 5.62 -2.87 0.16
C ASP A 450 6.23 -3.65 -1.01
N LEU A 451 7.18 -3.08 -1.75
CA LEU A 451 7.89 -3.74 -2.85
C LEU A 451 8.81 -4.85 -2.33
N ILE A 452 9.49 -4.61 -1.20
CA ILE A 452 10.30 -5.63 -0.54
C ILE A 452 9.42 -6.81 -0.10
N ILE A 453 8.31 -6.53 0.59
CA ILE A 453 7.44 -7.56 1.17
C ILE A 453 6.69 -8.33 0.08
N SER A 454 6.05 -7.61 -0.86
CA SER A 454 5.11 -8.21 -1.81
C SER A 454 5.70 -8.59 -3.16
N GLY A 455 6.86 -8.03 -3.51
CA GLY A 455 7.61 -8.32 -4.73
C GLY A 455 8.87 -9.15 -4.45
N LEU A 456 9.88 -8.54 -3.82
CA LEU A 456 11.19 -9.18 -3.63
C LEU A 456 11.11 -10.46 -2.80
N VAL A 457 10.57 -10.38 -1.59
CA VAL A 457 10.27 -11.54 -0.74
C VAL A 457 9.05 -12.29 -1.27
N GLY A 458 8.12 -11.55 -1.86
CA GLY A 458 7.06 -12.11 -2.68
C GLY A 458 5.83 -12.60 -1.93
N LEU A 459 5.53 -12.09 -0.72
CA LEU A 459 4.25 -12.36 -0.05
C LEU A 459 3.11 -11.76 -0.87
N ARG A 460 2.25 -12.59 -1.45
CA ARG A 460 1.12 -12.14 -2.29
C ARG A 460 -0.16 -12.11 -1.45
N PRO A 461 -0.69 -10.93 -1.07
CA PRO A 461 -1.91 -10.83 -0.27
C PRO A 461 -3.12 -11.41 -1.00
N ARG A 462 -3.98 -12.12 -0.27
CA ARG A 462 -5.16 -12.83 -0.78
C ARG A 462 -6.34 -12.67 0.17
N ALA A 463 -7.55 -12.86 -0.36
CA ALA A 463 -8.78 -12.76 0.41
C ALA A 463 -9.16 -14.09 1.11
N ASP A 464 -8.59 -15.20 0.66
CA ASP A 464 -8.84 -16.53 1.21
C ASP A 464 -7.82 -16.90 2.30
N ASN A 465 -7.97 -18.09 2.90
CA ASN A 465 -7.08 -18.60 3.94
C ASN A 465 -5.80 -19.27 3.39
N THR A 466 -5.36 -18.84 2.21
CA THR A 466 -4.15 -19.33 1.55
C THR A 466 -3.05 -18.29 1.70
N ILE A 467 -1.87 -18.72 2.14
CA ILE A 467 -0.66 -17.92 2.02
C ILE A 467 0.04 -18.28 0.71
N GLU A 468 0.36 -17.28 -0.10
CA GLU A 468 1.09 -17.42 -1.36
C GLU A 468 2.37 -16.60 -1.27
N VAL A 469 3.50 -17.24 -1.58
CA VAL A 469 4.82 -16.61 -1.62
C VAL A 469 5.46 -16.94 -2.95
N ASN A 470 5.89 -15.92 -3.69
CA ASN A 470 6.62 -16.06 -4.94
C ASN A 470 7.73 -14.99 -5.01
N PRO A 471 8.92 -15.29 -4.46
CA PRO A 471 10.00 -14.32 -4.39
C PRO A 471 10.47 -13.91 -5.79
N LEU A 472 10.70 -12.62 -6.00
CA LEU A 472 11.33 -12.07 -7.21
C LEU A 472 12.83 -11.82 -7.00
N LEU A 473 13.46 -12.65 -6.16
CA LEU A 473 14.90 -12.68 -5.96
C LEU A 473 15.51 -13.67 -6.95
N PRO A 474 16.49 -13.25 -7.78
CA PRO A 474 17.14 -14.14 -8.73
C PRO A 474 17.90 -15.27 -8.05
N ASP A 475 17.92 -16.43 -8.72
CA ASP A 475 18.72 -17.56 -8.30
C ASP A 475 20.18 -17.16 -8.04
N ASN A 476 20.74 -17.66 -6.93
CA ASN A 476 22.10 -17.38 -6.46
C ASN A 476 22.41 -15.91 -6.12
N LYS A 477 21.43 -14.99 -6.12
CA LYS A 477 21.68 -13.60 -5.76
C LYS A 477 22.04 -13.44 -4.29
N TRP A 478 21.23 -14.02 -3.40
CA TRP A 478 21.52 -14.08 -1.97
C TRP A 478 21.48 -15.53 -1.49
N ASN A 479 22.40 -15.90 -0.58
CA ASN A 479 22.37 -17.21 0.06
C ASN A 479 21.29 -17.33 1.13
N TRP A 480 20.80 -16.20 1.66
CA TRP A 480 19.77 -16.17 2.67
C TRP A 480 19.02 -14.84 2.67
N PHE A 481 17.78 -14.84 3.15
CA PHE A 481 17.07 -13.65 3.63
C PHE A 481 15.99 -14.10 4.62
N CYS A 482 15.54 -13.20 5.47
CA CYS A 482 14.38 -13.46 6.32
C CYS A 482 13.51 -12.21 6.40
N LEU A 483 12.21 -12.39 6.14
CA LEU A 483 11.17 -11.45 6.49
C LEU A 483 10.37 -12.08 7.63
N ASP A 484 10.36 -11.43 8.79
CA ASP A 484 9.74 -11.94 10.01
C ASP A 484 8.78 -10.91 10.60
N ASN A 485 7.98 -11.34 11.58
CA ASN A 485 7.07 -10.45 12.29
C ASN A 485 6.06 -9.76 11.37
N VAL A 486 5.64 -10.37 10.26
CA VAL A 486 4.60 -9.80 9.39
C VAL A 486 3.24 -10.11 9.99
N LEU A 487 2.44 -9.09 10.33
CA LEU A 487 1.06 -9.30 10.78
C LEU A 487 0.15 -9.45 9.55
N TYR A 488 -0.26 -10.69 9.27
CA TYR A 488 -1.10 -11.04 8.12
C TYR A 488 -2.30 -11.88 8.59
N HIS A 489 -3.52 -11.39 8.33
CA HIS A 489 -4.78 -12.01 8.75
C HIS A 489 -4.83 -12.34 10.25
N GLY A 490 -4.27 -11.43 11.08
CA GLY A 490 -4.19 -11.59 12.54
C GLY A 490 -3.18 -12.64 13.03
N LYS A 491 -2.31 -13.13 12.14
CA LYS A 491 -1.25 -14.12 12.44
C LYS A 491 0.12 -13.53 12.13
N ILE A 492 1.15 -14.00 12.82
CA ILE A 492 2.54 -13.65 12.53
C ILE A 492 3.09 -14.60 11.46
N VAL A 493 3.51 -14.02 10.35
CA VAL A 493 4.12 -14.71 9.22
C VAL A 493 5.63 -14.47 9.21
N THR A 494 6.38 -15.54 8.97
CA THR A 494 7.82 -15.53 8.73
C THR A 494 8.13 -16.23 7.40
N ILE A 495 8.88 -15.58 6.52
CA ILE A 495 9.35 -16.12 5.25
C ILE A 495 10.87 -16.16 5.30
N VAL A 496 11.44 -17.31 4.99
CA VAL A 496 12.87 -17.57 5.09
C VAL A 496 13.36 -18.17 3.79
N TRP A 497 14.43 -17.61 3.25
CA TRP A 497 15.31 -18.30 2.31
C TRP A 497 16.62 -18.60 3.02
N ASP A 498 17.06 -19.85 3.00
CA ASP A 498 18.34 -20.28 3.56
C ASP A 498 18.93 -21.41 2.70
N LYS A 499 19.83 -21.06 1.78
CA LYS A 499 20.34 -21.96 0.73
C LYS A 499 20.95 -23.24 1.31
N ASP A 500 21.71 -23.13 2.39
CA ASP A 500 22.41 -24.25 3.03
C ASP A 500 21.81 -24.67 4.38
N GLY A 501 20.87 -23.88 4.92
CA GLY A 501 20.18 -24.14 6.18
C GLY A 501 21.00 -23.77 7.42
N LEU A 502 22.16 -23.12 7.24
CA LEU A 502 23.10 -22.82 8.32
C LEU A 502 22.80 -21.50 9.02
N LYS A 503 22.26 -20.51 8.29
CA LYS A 503 22.02 -19.16 8.81
C LYS A 503 20.96 -19.15 9.91
N TYR A 504 19.81 -19.76 9.67
CA TYR A 504 18.68 -19.73 10.62
C TYR A 504 18.40 -21.08 11.31
N LYS A 505 19.04 -22.16 10.84
CA LYS A 505 18.83 -23.53 11.36
C LYS A 505 17.36 -23.95 11.30
N LYS A 506 16.66 -23.59 10.22
CA LYS A 506 15.24 -23.92 9.95
C LYS A 506 15.02 -24.89 8.78
N GLY A 507 16.11 -25.50 8.32
CA GLY A 507 16.18 -26.34 7.12
C GLY A 507 16.64 -25.54 5.90
N LYS A 508 16.97 -26.26 4.83
CA LYS A 508 17.39 -25.67 3.55
C LYS A 508 16.20 -25.16 2.75
N GLY A 509 16.44 -24.14 1.93
CA GLY A 509 15.52 -23.62 0.93
C GLY A 509 14.59 -22.52 1.42
N LEU A 510 13.53 -22.28 0.66
CA LEU A 510 12.45 -21.35 0.96
C LEU A 510 11.47 -22.01 1.94
N SER A 511 11.04 -21.30 2.98
CA SER A 511 10.00 -21.77 3.90
C SER A 511 9.14 -20.64 4.43
N VAL A 512 7.86 -20.97 4.67
CA VAL A 512 6.86 -20.04 5.19
C VAL A 512 6.32 -20.60 6.49
N TRP A 513 6.24 -19.75 7.50
CA TRP A 513 5.80 -20.09 8.85
C TRP A 513 4.67 -19.17 9.26
N VAL A 514 3.63 -19.75 9.86
CA VAL A 514 2.49 -19.03 10.42
C VAL A 514 2.41 -19.35 11.90
N ASN A 515 2.53 -18.34 12.76
CA ASN A 515 2.59 -18.47 14.22
C ASN A 515 3.63 -19.50 14.67
N GLY A 516 4.79 -19.50 14.00
CA GLY A 516 5.89 -20.42 14.28
C GLY A 516 5.72 -21.86 13.77
N LYS A 517 4.64 -22.17 13.03
CA LYS A 517 4.44 -23.48 12.38
C LYS A 517 4.73 -23.38 10.89
N LYS A 518 5.57 -24.27 10.35
CA LYS A 518 5.88 -24.33 8.91
C LYS A 518 4.63 -24.77 8.16
N VAL A 519 4.21 -23.98 7.16
CA VAL A 519 3.01 -24.26 6.35
C VAL A 519 3.32 -24.52 4.89
N ALA A 520 4.49 -24.09 4.41
CA ALA A 520 4.97 -24.35 3.06
C ALA A 520 6.50 -24.33 3.01
N SER A 521 7.09 -25.03 2.05
CA SER A 521 8.53 -24.97 1.77
C SER A 521 8.88 -25.48 0.38
N SER A 522 9.99 -24.99 -0.17
CA SER A 522 10.65 -25.53 -1.36
C SER A 522 12.17 -25.51 -1.16
N LEU A 523 12.91 -26.38 -1.87
CA LEU A 523 14.37 -26.33 -1.90
C LEU A 523 14.91 -25.18 -2.77
N LYS A 524 14.06 -24.57 -3.60
CA LYS A 524 14.40 -23.48 -4.53
C LYS A 524 13.59 -22.22 -4.22
N LEU A 525 13.99 -21.09 -4.80
CA LEU A 525 13.17 -19.89 -4.85
C LEU A 525 12.13 -20.07 -5.96
N GLU A 526 10.91 -20.41 -5.57
CA GLU A 526 9.80 -20.60 -6.49
C GLU A 526 8.47 -20.28 -5.79
N LYS A 527 7.40 -20.17 -6.59
CA LYS A 527 6.05 -19.98 -6.05
C LYS A 527 5.67 -21.17 -5.17
N ILE A 528 5.33 -20.89 -3.92
CA ILE A 528 4.78 -21.87 -2.97
C ILE A 528 3.51 -21.34 -2.32
N THR A 529 2.61 -22.27 -1.99
CA THR A 529 1.36 -21.96 -1.28
C THR A 529 1.22 -22.84 -0.05
N GLY A 530 0.53 -22.32 0.96
CA GLY A 530 0.23 -23.03 2.20
C GLY A 530 -1.12 -22.62 2.77
N LYS A 531 -1.67 -23.43 3.68
CA LYS A 531 -2.87 -23.09 4.43
C LYS A 531 -2.49 -22.29 5.68
N MET A 532 -3.18 -21.18 5.94
CA MET A 532 -2.93 -20.33 7.11
C MET A 532 -3.45 -20.87 8.42
#